data_AF-A0AA97M0I3-F1
#
_entry.id   AF-A0AA97M0I3-F1
#
_cell.length_a   1.000
_cell.length_b   1.000
_cell.length_c   1.000
_cell.angle_alpha   90.00
_cell.angle_beta   90.00
_cell.angle_gamma   90.00
#
_symmetry.space_group_name_H-M   'P 1'
#
loop_
_entity.id
_entity.type
_entity.pdbx_description
1 polymer ?
#
loop_
_entity_poly.entity_id
_entity_poly.type
_entity_poly.pdbx_seq_one_letter_code
_entity_poly.pdbx_strand_id
1 'polypeptide(L)'
;MSIPDTTARRPLPGRDCPAVLVMEHSLVRVRAARQLPEGLVDGAEALWRALADSDRPVAVWEAAMRQALPVGVAKVLVSELVHTGLAELSDPRPDRALLEATAAGPSSEGVGAGLDVVKLVVAGGPLAGKTTLLGAVSQIPPVAVGERLPAPGGRVITTVREWGRLPLGGGVQVVLAAARVHGGVRPTWWDDLGLWRGASGTVVLAHPARLEESCPAVDWLEEQGLPYAVAVNTVDGAVLPDTSWVREMLQINDGVPVVLLDARSPESVRLLLRDTLRHAARTLAGGVR
;
A
#
# COMPACT_ATOMS: atom_id res chain seq x y z
N MET A 1 -47.69 11.06 20.64
CA MET A 1 -47.27 11.10 19.23
C MET A 1 -45.75 10.95 19.22
N SER A 2 -45.27 9.73 19.07
CA SER A 2 -43.84 9.40 19.13
C SER A 2 -43.29 9.37 17.71
N ILE A 3 -42.23 10.14 17.49
CA ILE A 3 -41.49 10.20 16.23
C ILE A 3 -40.76 8.86 16.06
N PRO A 4 -40.90 8.13 14.93
CA PRO A 4 -40.21 6.87 14.75
C PRO A 4 -38.70 7.13 14.53
N ASP A 5 -37.91 6.36 15.27
CA ASP A 5 -36.46 6.29 15.22
C ASP A 5 -35.99 5.81 13.83
N THR A 6 -35.28 6.69 13.10
CA THR A 6 -34.75 6.45 11.75
C THR A 6 -33.29 5.96 11.76
N THR A 7 -32.85 5.26 12.81
CA THR A 7 -31.48 4.70 12.89
C THR A 7 -31.32 3.26 12.39
N ALA A 8 -32.39 2.61 11.92
CA ALA A 8 -32.27 1.31 11.26
C ALA A 8 -31.91 1.48 9.78
N ARG A 9 -30.61 1.54 9.45
CA ARG A 9 -30.14 1.30 8.08
C ARG A 9 -30.62 -0.08 7.64
N ARG A 10 -31.65 -0.10 6.81
CA ARG A 10 -32.13 -1.30 6.10
C ARG A 10 -30.92 -1.89 5.35
N PRO A 11 -30.59 -3.19 5.50
CA PRO A 11 -29.55 -3.80 4.68
C PRO A 11 -29.96 -3.64 3.22
N LEU A 12 -29.06 -3.09 2.40
CA LEU A 12 -29.29 -3.05 0.96
C LEU A 12 -29.48 -4.49 0.46
N PRO A 13 -30.44 -4.74 -0.44
CA PRO A 13 -30.71 -6.08 -0.95
C PRO A 13 -29.45 -6.65 -1.59
N GLY A 14 -29.21 -7.94 -1.32
CA GLY A 14 -28.05 -8.71 -1.79
C GLY A 14 -27.83 -8.50 -3.28
N ARG A 15 -26.77 -7.76 -3.59
CA ARG A 15 -26.04 -7.95 -4.85
C ARG A 15 -24.94 -8.93 -4.52
N ASP A 16 -24.72 -9.88 -5.40
CA ASP A 16 -23.46 -10.60 -5.53
C ASP A 16 -22.33 -9.60 -5.81
N CYS A 17 -22.01 -8.75 -4.83
CA CYS A 17 -20.76 -8.04 -4.80
C CYS A 17 -19.71 -9.12 -4.70
N PRO A 18 -18.72 -9.17 -5.61
CA PRO A 18 -17.60 -10.07 -5.43
C PRO A 18 -17.07 -9.83 -4.01
N ALA A 19 -16.98 -10.90 -3.23
CA ALA A 19 -16.57 -10.85 -1.81
C ALA A 19 -15.18 -10.21 -1.63
N VAL A 20 -14.45 -10.00 -2.72
CA VAL A 20 -13.11 -9.47 -2.80
C VAL A 20 -13.05 -8.36 -3.85
N LEU A 21 -12.80 -7.12 -3.42
CA LEU A 21 -12.61 -5.98 -4.33
C LEU A 21 -11.18 -5.95 -4.85
N VAL A 22 -11.00 -6.17 -6.15
CA VAL A 22 -9.70 -6.05 -6.83
C VAL A 22 -9.37 -4.58 -7.09
N MET A 23 -8.24 -4.12 -6.55
CA MET A 23 -7.72 -2.76 -6.70
C MET A 23 -6.48 -2.76 -7.60
N GLU A 24 -6.08 -1.59 -8.09
CA GLU A 24 -4.88 -1.42 -8.93
C GLU A 24 -3.62 -1.95 -8.23
N HIS A 25 -3.58 -1.85 -6.91
CA HIS A 25 -2.46 -2.25 -6.05
C HIS A 25 -2.62 -3.65 -5.42
N SER A 26 -3.71 -4.36 -5.72
CA SER A 26 -3.88 -5.74 -5.28
C SER A 26 -2.77 -6.60 -5.87
N LEU A 27 -2.17 -7.45 -5.04
CA LEU A 27 -1.24 -8.47 -5.52
C LEU A 27 -2.02 -9.71 -5.92
N VAL A 28 -1.66 -10.27 -7.06
CA VAL A 28 -2.36 -11.39 -7.68
C VAL A 28 -1.34 -12.48 -7.98
N ARG A 29 -1.71 -13.72 -7.69
CA ARG A 29 -0.96 -14.90 -8.10
C ARG A 29 -1.91 -15.82 -8.83
N VAL A 30 -1.45 -16.47 -9.90
CA VAL A 30 -2.24 -17.53 -10.51
C VAL A 30 -2.31 -18.73 -9.56
N ARG A 31 -3.48 -19.34 -9.46
CA ARG A 31 -3.56 -20.68 -8.90
C ARG A 31 -2.98 -21.62 -9.94
N ALA A 32 -2.19 -22.61 -9.53
CA ALA A 32 -1.61 -23.60 -10.42
C ALA A 32 -2.74 -24.40 -11.11
N ALA A 33 -3.29 -23.85 -12.19
CA ALA A 33 -4.29 -24.50 -13.01
C ALA A 33 -3.57 -25.46 -13.96
N ARG A 34 -4.02 -26.72 -13.99
CA ARG A 34 -3.47 -27.72 -14.92
C ARG A 34 -3.83 -27.43 -16.38
N GLN A 35 -4.84 -26.59 -16.65
CA GLN A 35 -5.27 -26.14 -17.98
C GLN A 35 -6.14 -24.88 -17.88
N LEU A 36 -6.03 -23.97 -18.87
CA LEU A 36 -6.91 -22.80 -19.04
C LEU A 36 -8.31 -23.27 -19.50
N PRO A 37 -9.41 -22.69 -18.98
CA PRO A 37 -10.75 -22.98 -19.48
C PRO A 37 -10.93 -22.52 -20.92
N GLU A 38 -11.64 -23.31 -21.74
CA GLU A 38 -12.05 -22.89 -23.07
C GLU A 38 -13.04 -21.70 -22.99
N GLY A 39 -12.87 -20.70 -23.85
CA GLY A 39 -13.78 -19.55 -23.95
C GLY A 39 -13.45 -18.35 -23.07
N LEU A 40 -12.26 -18.31 -22.45
CA LEU A 40 -11.76 -17.10 -21.81
C LEU A 40 -11.59 -15.98 -22.85
N VAL A 41 -11.95 -14.73 -22.51
CA VAL A 41 -11.72 -13.59 -23.41
C VAL A 41 -10.22 -13.43 -23.65
N ASP A 42 -9.79 -13.17 -24.90
CA ASP A 42 -8.37 -13.05 -25.29
C ASP A 42 -7.53 -12.20 -24.32
N GLY A 43 -8.10 -11.10 -23.82
CA GLY A 43 -7.45 -10.21 -22.85
C GLY A 43 -7.22 -10.85 -21.47
N ALA A 44 -8.16 -11.66 -20.98
CA ALA A 44 -8.01 -12.40 -19.73
C ALA A 44 -6.96 -13.51 -19.87
N GLU A 45 -6.86 -14.12 -21.04
CA GLU A 45 -5.91 -15.20 -21.30
C GLU A 45 -4.47 -14.69 -21.36
N ALA A 46 -4.25 -13.58 -22.08
CA ALA A 46 -2.96 -12.90 -22.11
C ALA A 46 -2.53 -12.44 -20.71
N LEU A 47 -3.46 -11.88 -19.93
CA LEU A 47 -3.21 -11.44 -18.56
C LEU A 47 -2.89 -12.63 -17.64
N TRP A 48 -3.62 -13.73 -17.75
CA TRP A 48 -3.34 -14.94 -16.97
C TRP A 48 -1.95 -15.50 -17.28
N ARG A 49 -1.56 -15.59 -18.56
CA ARG A 49 -0.22 -16.06 -18.96
C ARG A 49 0.87 -15.17 -18.37
N ALA A 50 0.71 -13.85 -18.45
CA ALA A 50 1.66 -12.90 -17.89
C ALA A 50 1.81 -12.99 -16.36
N LEU A 51 0.73 -13.37 -15.66
CA LEU A 51 0.77 -13.66 -14.23
C LEU A 51 1.39 -15.03 -13.94
N ALA A 52 1.17 -16.03 -14.80
CA ALA A 52 1.69 -17.38 -14.67
C ALA A 52 3.20 -17.51 -14.92
N ASP A 53 3.75 -16.66 -15.78
CA ASP A 53 5.20 -16.58 -16.02
C ASP A 53 5.97 -15.93 -14.85
N SER A 54 5.26 -15.43 -13.82
CA SER A 54 5.86 -14.81 -12.64
C SER A 54 6.02 -15.81 -11.50
N ASP A 55 7.22 -15.87 -10.95
CA ASP A 55 7.59 -16.65 -9.75
C ASP A 55 7.09 -16.02 -8.44
N ARG A 56 6.41 -14.87 -8.54
CA ARG A 56 5.97 -14.04 -7.43
C ARG A 56 4.58 -13.44 -7.67
N PRO A 57 3.88 -12.98 -6.61
CA PRO A 57 2.68 -12.18 -6.78
C PRO A 57 2.99 -10.91 -7.59
N VAL A 58 2.07 -10.53 -8.48
CA VAL A 58 2.20 -9.37 -9.36
C VAL A 58 1.09 -8.38 -9.03
N ALA A 59 1.41 -7.09 -8.94
CA ALA A 59 0.39 -6.07 -8.73
C ALA A 59 -0.47 -5.90 -9.98
N VAL A 60 -1.77 -5.62 -9.83
CA VAL A 60 -2.68 -5.43 -10.99
C VAL A 60 -2.17 -4.34 -11.94
N TRP A 61 -1.66 -3.21 -11.42
CA TRP A 61 -1.08 -2.15 -12.26
C TRP A 61 0.16 -2.64 -13.03
N GLU A 62 0.96 -3.53 -12.45
CA GLU A 62 2.16 -4.08 -13.10
C GLU A 62 1.76 -4.99 -14.26
N ALA A 63 0.79 -5.87 -14.02
CA ALA A 63 0.24 -6.74 -15.04
C ALA A 63 -0.41 -5.93 -16.17
N ALA A 64 -1.16 -4.87 -15.83
CA ALA A 64 -1.75 -3.95 -16.80
C ALA A 64 -0.69 -3.32 -17.71
N MET A 65 0.40 -2.79 -17.13
CA MET A 65 1.49 -2.19 -17.91
C MET A 65 2.19 -3.19 -18.82
N ARG A 66 2.51 -4.40 -18.33
CA ARG A 66 3.15 -5.45 -19.13
C ARG A 66 2.31 -5.86 -20.34
N GLN A 67 0.99 -5.80 -20.20
CA GLN A 67 0.03 -6.14 -21.26
C GLN A 67 -0.45 -4.91 -22.05
N ALA A 68 0.11 -3.72 -21.80
CA ALA A 68 -0.33 -2.46 -22.39
C ALA A 68 -1.86 -2.21 -22.28
N LEU A 69 -2.46 -2.63 -21.16
CA LEU A 69 -3.88 -2.48 -20.87
C LEU A 69 -4.14 -1.25 -19.99
N PRO A 70 -5.27 -0.54 -20.18
CA PRO A 70 -5.75 0.41 -19.19
C PRO A 70 -5.97 -0.31 -17.85
N VAL A 71 -5.54 0.29 -16.74
CA VAL A 71 -5.59 -0.37 -15.41
C VAL A 71 -7.01 -0.76 -14.99
N GLY A 72 -8.03 0.01 -15.40
CA GLY A 72 -9.43 -0.32 -15.18
C GLY A 72 -9.87 -1.61 -15.88
N VAL A 73 -9.38 -1.86 -17.10
CA VAL A 73 -9.63 -3.11 -17.84
C VAL A 73 -8.94 -4.27 -17.14
N ALA A 74 -7.66 -4.11 -16.76
CA ALA A 74 -6.94 -5.15 -16.04
C ALA A 74 -7.62 -5.54 -14.72
N LYS A 75 -8.16 -4.59 -13.96
CA LYS A 75 -8.93 -4.88 -12.73
C LYS A 75 -10.15 -5.78 -12.99
N VAL A 76 -10.89 -5.51 -14.06
CA VAL A 76 -12.06 -6.32 -14.44
C VAL A 76 -11.62 -7.73 -14.81
N LEU A 77 -10.60 -7.86 -15.66
CA LEU A 77 -10.07 -9.17 -16.09
C LEU A 77 -9.50 -9.96 -14.90
N VAL A 78 -8.75 -9.33 -14.00
CA VAL A 78 -8.27 -9.99 -12.77
C VAL A 78 -9.44 -10.42 -11.89
N SER A 79 -10.49 -9.59 -11.77
CA SER A 79 -11.67 -9.95 -10.98
C SER A 79 -12.33 -11.22 -11.53
N GLU A 80 -12.40 -11.35 -12.86
CA GLU A 80 -12.87 -12.57 -13.54
C GLU A 80 -11.96 -13.77 -13.26
N LEU A 81 -10.63 -13.61 -13.38
CA LEU A 81 -9.66 -14.67 -13.06
C LEU A 81 -9.76 -15.14 -11.60
N VAL A 82 -9.99 -14.22 -10.66
CA VAL A 82 -10.19 -14.55 -9.24
C VAL A 82 -11.53 -15.25 -9.03
N HIS A 83 -12.60 -14.75 -9.64
CA HIS A 83 -13.93 -15.33 -9.53
C HIS A 83 -14.01 -16.76 -10.10
N THR A 84 -13.31 -17.00 -11.21
CA THR A 84 -13.20 -18.32 -11.86
C THR A 84 -12.20 -19.25 -11.17
N GLY A 85 -11.51 -18.79 -10.12
CA GLY A 85 -10.54 -19.58 -9.36
C GLY A 85 -9.21 -19.82 -10.08
N LEU A 86 -8.96 -19.16 -11.22
CA LEU A 86 -7.70 -19.21 -11.98
C LEU A 86 -6.59 -18.37 -11.36
N ALA A 87 -6.97 -17.37 -10.57
CA ALA A 87 -6.08 -16.55 -9.78
C ALA A 87 -6.61 -16.39 -8.36
N GLU A 88 -5.75 -15.92 -7.48
CA GLU A 88 -6.11 -15.49 -6.14
C GLU A 88 -5.46 -14.16 -5.82
N LEU A 89 -6.13 -13.36 -4.99
CA LEU A 89 -5.47 -12.23 -4.37
C LEU A 89 -4.51 -12.77 -3.32
N SER A 90 -3.24 -12.39 -3.46
CA SER A 90 -2.24 -12.62 -2.44
C SER A 90 -2.45 -11.58 -1.35
N ASP A 91 -2.70 -12.04 -0.12
CA ASP A 91 -2.59 -11.18 1.06
C ASP A 91 -1.12 -11.13 1.46
N PRO A 92 -0.38 -10.06 1.13
CA PRO A 92 1.05 -9.96 1.36
C PRO A 92 1.35 -9.53 2.80
N ARG A 93 0.54 -9.91 3.78
CA ARG A 93 0.96 -9.93 5.18
C ARG A 93 1.83 -11.17 5.34
N PRO A 94 3.13 -11.06 5.05
CA PRO A 94 3.98 -12.21 5.03
C PRO A 94 4.15 -12.68 6.46
N ASP A 95 4.59 -13.92 6.65
CA ASP A 95 4.87 -14.36 8.00
C ASP A 95 5.96 -13.50 8.66
N ARG A 96 6.03 -13.60 9.98
CA ARG A 96 7.00 -12.86 10.77
C ARG A 96 8.44 -13.12 10.32
N ALA A 97 8.77 -14.36 9.96
CA ALA A 97 10.13 -14.74 9.59
C ALA A 97 10.58 -13.99 8.33
N LEU A 98 9.71 -13.88 7.33
CA LEU A 98 9.96 -13.12 6.11
C LEU A 98 10.09 -11.62 6.38
N LEU A 99 9.26 -11.05 7.25
CA LEU A 99 9.41 -9.63 7.65
C LEU A 99 10.73 -9.37 8.37
N GLU A 100 11.13 -10.25 9.29
CA GLU A 100 12.40 -10.16 10.02
C GLU A 100 13.61 -10.33 9.10
N ALA A 101 13.58 -11.31 8.19
CA ALA A 101 14.62 -11.52 7.19
C ALA A 101 14.76 -10.31 6.26
N THR A 102 13.65 -9.76 5.79
CA THR A 102 13.65 -8.55 4.94
C THR A 102 14.23 -7.34 5.69
N ALA A 103 13.89 -7.19 6.97
CA ALA A 103 14.38 -6.12 7.83
C ALA A 103 15.87 -6.25 8.20
N ALA A 104 16.42 -7.47 8.22
CA ALA A 104 17.83 -7.74 8.50
C ALA A 104 18.75 -7.36 7.33
N GLY A 105 18.22 -7.30 6.10
CA GLY A 105 18.99 -7.04 4.89
C GLY A 105 19.59 -8.32 4.28
N PRO A 106 20.44 -8.20 3.24
CA PRO A 106 20.96 -9.38 2.54
C PRO A 106 21.85 -10.23 3.46
N SER A 107 21.41 -11.45 3.79
CA SER A 107 22.25 -12.51 4.37
C SER A 107 23.05 -13.23 3.27
N SER A 108 24.28 -13.65 3.57
CA SER A 108 25.17 -14.37 2.65
C SER A 108 24.82 -15.86 2.44
N GLU A 109 23.78 -16.37 3.10
CA GLU A 109 23.33 -17.75 2.97
C GLU A 109 21.96 -17.82 2.31
N GLY A 110 21.89 -18.64 1.25
CA GLY A 110 20.84 -18.68 0.25
C GLY A 110 19.44 -18.95 0.80
N VAL A 111 18.52 -18.06 0.45
CA VAL A 111 17.08 -18.35 0.47
C VAL A 111 16.74 -18.98 -0.88
N GLY A 112 16.24 -20.22 -0.84
CA GLY A 112 15.83 -20.98 -2.01
C GLY A 112 14.60 -20.37 -2.70
N ALA A 113 14.69 -20.31 -4.04
CA ALA A 113 13.62 -20.33 -5.04
C ALA A 113 12.22 -19.83 -4.61
N GLY A 114 12.08 -18.52 -4.45
CA GLY A 114 10.81 -17.79 -4.46
C GLY A 114 11.05 -16.31 -4.20
N LEU A 115 10.70 -15.44 -5.14
CA LEU A 115 10.70 -14.00 -4.90
C LEU A 115 9.45 -13.65 -4.08
N ASP A 116 9.61 -13.31 -2.81
CA ASP A 116 8.50 -12.86 -1.98
C ASP A 116 8.24 -11.37 -2.15
N VAL A 117 6.96 -10.98 -2.02
CA VAL A 117 6.53 -9.59 -2.20
C VAL A 117 5.89 -9.07 -0.92
N VAL A 118 6.40 -7.94 -0.47
CA VAL A 118 5.92 -7.21 0.70
C VAL A 118 5.33 -5.90 0.23
N LYS A 119 4.15 -5.55 0.73
CA LYS A 119 3.51 -4.29 0.37
C LYS A 119 3.64 -3.29 1.51
N LEU A 120 4.22 -2.14 1.20
CA LEU A 120 4.30 -1.00 2.13
C LEU A 120 3.52 0.18 1.56
N VAL A 121 2.80 0.87 2.42
CA VAL A 121 2.08 2.10 2.06
C VAL A 121 2.91 3.30 2.51
N VAL A 122 2.94 4.35 1.70
CA VAL A 122 3.53 5.65 2.07
C VAL A 122 2.41 6.66 2.20
N ALA A 123 2.07 6.98 3.44
CA ALA A 123 1.09 7.99 3.83
C ALA A 123 1.77 9.30 4.23
N GLY A 124 0.96 10.33 4.52
CA GLY A 124 1.44 11.61 5.02
C GLY A 124 0.81 12.82 4.34
N GLY A 125 1.04 14.00 4.90
CA GLY A 125 0.48 15.26 4.42
C GLY A 125 0.91 15.68 3.00
N PRO A 126 0.25 16.68 2.40
CA PRO A 126 0.74 17.35 1.20
C PRO A 126 2.20 17.80 1.37
N LEU A 127 2.98 17.81 0.28
CA LEU A 127 4.37 18.26 0.28
C LEU A 127 5.36 17.51 1.19
N ALA A 128 4.95 16.45 1.88
CA ALA A 128 5.85 15.66 2.72
C ALA A 128 7.00 14.96 1.96
N GLY A 129 6.92 14.86 0.63
CA GLY A 129 7.97 14.27 -0.21
C GLY A 129 7.70 12.83 -0.67
N LYS A 130 6.44 12.36 -0.67
CA LYS A 130 6.07 10.98 -1.04
C LYS A 130 6.53 10.60 -2.45
N THR A 131 6.29 11.48 -3.43
CA THR A 131 6.74 11.29 -4.82
C THR A 131 8.26 11.25 -4.92
N THR A 132 8.95 12.12 -4.17
CA THR A 132 10.42 12.13 -4.09
C THR A 132 10.94 10.81 -3.54
N LEU A 133 10.36 10.33 -2.43
CA LEU A 133 10.69 9.05 -1.82
C LEU A 133 10.53 7.91 -2.82
N LEU A 134 9.37 7.80 -3.48
CA LEU A 134 9.14 6.75 -4.48
C LEU A 134 10.12 6.86 -5.66
N GLY A 135 10.35 8.07 -6.16
CA GLY A 135 11.29 8.33 -7.26
C GLY A 135 12.74 7.97 -6.94
N ALA A 136 13.17 8.10 -5.68
CA ALA A 136 14.53 7.78 -5.27
C ALA A 136 14.81 6.27 -5.26
N VAL A 137 13.81 5.42 -4.95
CA VAL A 137 14.04 3.98 -4.74
C VAL A 137 13.40 3.06 -5.77
N SER A 138 12.41 3.53 -6.53
CA SER A 138 11.69 2.67 -7.46
C SER A 138 12.58 2.30 -8.66
N GLN A 139 12.69 1.01 -8.94
CA GLN A 139 13.38 0.46 -10.12
C GLN A 139 12.58 0.58 -11.41
N ILE A 140 11.32 0.98 -11.29
CA ILE A 140 10.44 1.27 -12.41
C ILE A 140 10.00 2.73 -12.30
N PRO A 141 9.70 3.41 -13.42
CA PRO A 141 9.08 4.72 -13.36
C PRO A 141 7.85 4.67 -12.45
N PRO A 142 7.74 5.55 -11.42
CA PRO A 142 6.57 5.55 -10.58
C PRO A 142 5.31 5.74 -11.41
N VAL A 143 4.37 4.82 -11.24
CA VAL A 143 3.15 4.82 -12.05
C VAL A 143 2.16 5.73 -11.35
N ALA A 144 1.85 6.87 -11.97
CA ALA A 144 0.87 7.81 -11.44
C ALA A 144 -0.49 7.61 -12.10
N VAL A 145 -1.51 7.26 -11.32
CA VAL A 145 -2.92 7.25 -11.77
C VAL A 145 -3.65 8.38 -11.08
N GLY A 146 -4.07 9.36 -11.88
CA GLY A 146 -4.91 10.47 -11.46
C GLY A 146 -6.39 10.14 -11.60
N GLU A 147 -7.17 10.38 -10.56
CA GLU A 147 -8.61 10.14 -10.56
C GLU A 147 -9.34 11.33 -9.93
N ARG A 148 -10.46 11.74 -10.55
CA ARG A 148 -11.36 12.75 -9.99
C ARG A 148 -12.50 12.04 -9.29
N LEU A 149 -12.54 12.17 -7.97
CA LEU A 149 -13.55 11.53 -7.14
C LEU A 149 -14.53 12.59 -6.61
N PRO A 150 -15.84 12.28 -6.57
CA PRO A 150 -16.79 13.13 -5.86
C PRO A 150 -16.48 13.15 -4.37
N ALA A 151 -16.70 14.29 -3.72
CA ALA A 151 -16.49 14.49 -2.30
C ALA A 151 -17.69 15.20 -1.65
N PRO A 152 -17.87 15.09 -0.31
CA PRO A 152 -18.99 15.71 0.38
C PRO A 152 -19.14 17.21 0.11
N GLY A 153 -20.40 17.63 -0.08
CA GLY A 153 -20.74 19.01 -0.41
C GLY A 153 -20.57 19.36 -1.89
N GLY A 154 -20.69 18.38 -2.80
CA GLY A 154 -20.61 18.59 -4.25
C GLY A 154 -19.20 18.95 -4.75
N ARG A 155 -18.17 18.69 -3.93
CA ARG A 155 -16.78 18.97 -4.28
C ARG A 155 -16.21 17.84 -5.13
N VAL A 156 -15.14 18.15 -5.86
CA VAL A 156 -14.35 17.16 -6.60
C VAL A 156 -12.95 17.18 -6.03
N ILE A 157 -12.47 16.02 -5.60
CA ILE A 157 -11.07 15.83 -5.20
C ILE A 157 -10.30 15.16 -6.33
N THR A 158 -9.05 15.56 -6.51
CA THR A 158 -8.15 14.85 -7.42
C THR A 158 -7.20 14.01 -6.57
N THR A 159 -7.23 12.70 -6.79
CA THR A 159 -6.31 11.77 -6.16
C THR A 159 -5.25 11.35 -7.17
N VAL A 160 -3.98 11.48 -6.82
CA VAL A 160 -2.87 10.90 -7.59
C VAL A 160 -2.31 9.74 -6.78
N ARG A 161 -2.46 8.51 -7.30
CA ARG A 161 -1.88 7.30 -6.72
C ARG A 161 -0.58 6.97 -7.43
N GLU A 162 0.46 6.69 -6.67
CA GLU A 162 1.80 6.40 -7.18
C GLU A 162 2.25 5.02 -6.69
N TRP A 163 2.77 4.22 -7.61
CA TRP A 163 3.34 2.90 -7.27
C TRP A 163 4.80 2.81 -7.66
N GLY A 164 5.58 2.15 -6.81
CA GLY A 164 6.98 1.88 -7.05
C GLY A 164 7.37 0.48 -6.62
N ARG A 165 8.54 0.03 -7.09
CA ARG A 165 9.05 -1.31 -6.83
C ARG A 165 10.53 -1.25 -6.46
N LEU A 166 10.90 -1.83 -5.33
CA LEU A 166 12.27 -1.81 -4.82
C LEU A 166 12.66 -3.20 -4.26
N PRO A 167 13.78 -3.80 -4.66
CA PRO A 167 14.33 -4.94 -3.95
C PRO A 167 14.98 -4.48 -2.64
N LEU A 168 14.70 -5.18 -1.54
CA LEU A 168 15.22 -4.81 -0.21
C LEU A 168 16.32 -5.77 0.32
N GLY A 169 16.74 -6.72 -0.53
CA GLY A 169 17.68 -7.80 -0.20
C GLY A 169 16.94 -9.12 0.10
N GLY A 170 17.66 -10.24 0.16
CA GLY A 170 17.09 -11.53 0.58
C GLY A 170 16.00 -12.10 -0.33
N GLY A 171 15.97 -11.73 -1.62
CA GLY A 171 14.93 -12.16 -2.55
C GLY A 171 13.58 -11.44 -2.40
N VAL A 172 13.51 -10.41 -1.55
CA VAL A 172 12.24 -9.72 -1.26
C VAL A 172 12.08 -8.43 -2.06
N GLN A 173 10.89 -8.29 -2.63
CA GLN A 173 10.45 -7.14 -3.39
C GLN A 173 9.43 -6.32 -2.60
N VAL A 174 9.72 -5.03 -2.41
CA VAL A 174 8.78 -4.09 -1.81
C VAL A 174 7.96 -3.42 -2.92
N VAL A 175 6.64 -3.49 -2.80
CA VAL A 175 5.69 -2.67 -3.56
C VAL A 175 5.30 -1.47 -2.69
N LEU A 176 5.62 -0.27 -3.16
CA LEU A 176 5.27 0.99 -2.52
C LEU A 176 3.98 1.51 -3.14
N ALA A 177 3.06 1.98 -2.30
CA ALA A 177 1.85 2.66 -2.75
C ALA A 177 1.65 3.97 -1.98
N ALA A 178 1.54 5.08 -2.70
CA ALA A 178 1.29 6.40 -2.13
C ALA A 178 0.04 7.03 -2.76
N ALA A 179 -0.69 7.84 -2.00
CA ALA A 179 -1.76 8.69 -2.53
C ALA A 179 -1.54 10.16 -2.16
N ARG A 180 -1.87 11.04 -3.09
CA ARG A 180 -1.94 12.50 -2.88
C ARG A 180 -3.35 12.98 -3.15
N VAL A 181 -3.85 13.86 -2.30
CA VAL A 181 -5.20 14.41 -2.35
C VAL A 181 -5.12 15.90 -2.62
N HIS A 182 -5.85 16.36 -3.63
CA HIS A 182 -6.04 17.78 -3.90
C HIS A 182 -7.53 18.15 -3.78
N GLY A 183 -7.83 19.35 -3.26
CA GLY A 183 -9.20 19.86 -3.16
C GLY A 183 -9.66 20.29 -1.75
N GLY A 184 -8.76 20.38 -0.77
CA GLY A 184 -9.06 20.96 0.55
C GLY A 184 -10.03 20.15 1.43
N VAL A 185 -10.27 18.88 1.08
CA VAL A 185 -11.06 17.95 1.89
C VAL A 185 -10.09 17.03 2.62
N ARG A 186 -10.16 16.97 3.97
CA ARG A 186 -9.40 15.97 4.74
C ARG A 186 -9.94 14.58 4.39
N PRO A 187 -9.06 13.64 4.01
CA PRO A 187 -9.52 12.36 3.49
C PRO A 187 -10.04 11.45 4.61
N THR A 188 -11.35 11.33 4.76
CA THR A 188 -12.02 10.25 5.52
C THR A 188 -12.15 8.94 4.71
N TRP A 189 -11.52 8.88 3.53
CA TRP A 189 -11.79 7.90 2.46
C TRP A 189 -10.63 6.91 2.24
N TRP A 190 -9.74 6.76 3.22
CA TRP A 190 -8.67 5.75 3.17
C TRP A 190 -9.22 4.33 2.91
N ASP A 191 -10.45 4.05 3.36
CA ASP A 191 -11.19 2.82 3.04
C ASP A 191 -11.56 2.67 1.56
N ASP A 192 -11.97 3.75 0.90
CA ASP A 192 -12.42 3.73 -0.49
C ASP A 192 -11.26 3.46 -1.46
N LEU A 193 -10.03 3.90 -1.13
CA LEU A 193 -8.86 3.51 -1.93
C LEU A 193 -8.36 2.11 -1.64
N GLY A 194 -8.67 1.56 -0.47
CA GLY A 194 -8.18 0.27 0.00
C GLY A 194 -6.66 0.12 -0.04
N LEU A 195 -5.86 1.21 -0.06
CA LEU A 195 -4.39 1.15 -0.19
C LEU A 195 -3.75 0.28 0.88
N TRP A 196 -4.34 0.28 2.07
CA TRP A 196 -3.95 -0.49 3.24
C TRP A 196 -4.21 -2.00 3.11
N ARG A 197 -5.08 -2.44 2.19
CA ARG A 197 -5.41 -3.87 2.06
C ARG A 197 -4.17 -4.64 1.65
N GLY A 198 -3.82 -5.63 2.46
CA GLY A 198 -2.59 -6.39 2.30
C GLY A 198 -1.30 -5.63 2.59
N ALA A 199 -1.36 -4.39 3.09
CA ALA A 199 -0.15 -3.71 3.53
C ALA A 199 0.42 -4.43 4.76
N SER A 200 1.71 -4.75 4.72
CA SER A 200 2.46 -5.33 5.83
C SER A 200 2.91 -4.24 6.81
N GLY A 201 2.88 -2.97 6.39
CA GLY A 201 3.17 -1.81 7.22
C GLY A 201 3.05 -0.50 6.44
N THR A 202 3.10 0.61 7.16
CA THR A 202 2.96 1.95 6.59
C THR A 202 4.07 2.89 7.04
N VAL A 203 4.60 3.69 6.11
CA VAL A 203 5.43 4.86 6.41
C VAL A 203 4.52 6.08 6.45
N VAL A 204 4.51 6.82 7.55
CA VAL A 204 3.94 8.15 7.64
C VAL A 204 5.05 9.16 7.40
N LEU A 205 5.11 9.71 6.18
CA LEU A 205 6.09 10.73 5.83
C LEU A 205 5.57 12.11 6.23
N ALA A 206 6.30 12.79 7.10
CA ALA A 206 5.94 14.09 7.65
C ALA A 206 6.87 15.19 7.13
N HIS A 207 6.28 16.35 6.84
CA HIS A 207 7.04 17.57 6.57
C HIS A 207 7.50 18.19 7.91
N PRO A 208 8.78 18.60 8.06
CA PRO A 208 9.35 19.01 9.35
C PRO A 208 8.68 20.23 9.96
N ALA A 209 8.18 21.14 9.11
CA ALA A 209 7.45 22.35 9.53
C ALA A 209 5.91 22.21 9.52
N ARG A 210 5.36 21.03 9.19
CA ARG A 210 3.90 20.81 9.01
C ARG A 210 3.52 19.42 9.50
N LEU A 211 3.97 19.08 10.71
CA LEU A 211 3.79 17.75 11.30
C LEU A 211 2.30 17.39 11.43
N GLU A 212 1.47 18.37 11.78
CA GLU A 212 0.02 18.26 11.97
C GLU A 212 -0.73 17.76 10.72
N GLU A 213 -0.16 17.95 9.52
CA GLU A 213 -0.75 17.41 8.28
C GLU A 213 -0.64 15.88 8.20
N SER A 214 0.11 15.26 9.10
CA SER A 214 0.27 13.80 9.22
C SER A 214 -0.66 13.16 10.25
N CYS A 215 -1.22 13.93 11.19
CA CYS A 215 -2.13 13.42 12.23
C CYS A 215 -3.28 12.55 11.66
N PRO A 216 -3.99 12.96 10.59
CA PRO A 216 -5.08 12.13 10.06
C PRO A 216 -4.64 10.75 9.56
N ALA A 217 -3.39 10.61 9.12
CA ALA A 217 -2.85 9.30 8.72
C ALA A 217 -2.49 8.45 9.95
N VAL A 218 -1.92 9.07 10.98
CA VAL A 218 -1.59 8.43 12.26
C VAL A 218 -2.86 7.92 12.94
N ASP A 219 -3.85 8.79 13.15
CA ASP A 219 -5.11 8.46 13.81
C ASP A 219 -5.76 7.24 13.17
N TRP A 220 -5.85 7.25 11.84
CA TRP A 220 -6.47 6.16 11.09
C TRP A 220 -5.67 4.85 11.20
N LEU A 221 -4.34 4.89 11.15
CA LEU A 221 -3.50 3.69 11.28
C LEU A 221 -3.63 3.07 12.68
N GLU A 222 -3.74 3.90 13.73
CA GLU A 222 -3.98 3.45 15.10
C GLU A 222 -5.36 2.85 15.28
N GLU A 223 -6.40 3.50 14.74
CA GLU A 223 -7.77 2.96 14.72
C GLU A 223 -7.85 1.58 14.05
N GLN A 224 -7.08 1.36 12.97
CA GLN A 224 -7.04 0.08 12.26
C GLN A 224 -6.04 -0.93 12.83
N GLY A 225 -5.25 -0.56 13.84
CA GLY A 225 -4.20 -1.42 14.40
C GLY A 225 -3.11 -1.81 13.38
N LEU A 226 -2.86 -0.98 12.37
CA LEU A 226 -1.87 -1.25 11.33
C LEU A 226 -0.49 -0.76 11.77
N PRO A 227 0.58 -1.57 11.63
CA PRO A 227 1.92 -1.15 12.01
C PRO A 227 2.43 -0.01 11.13
N TYR A 228 3.06 0.97 11.76
CA TYR A 228 3.61 2.12 11.05
C TYR A 228 4.90 2.67 11.66
N ALA A 229 5.65 3.42 10.85
CA ALA A 229 6.78 4.22 11.28
C ALA A 229 6.59 5.66 10.80
N VAL A 230 7.05 6.64 11.58
CA VAL A 230 7.04 8.05 11.20
C VAL A 230 8.42 8.45 10.68
N ALA A 231 8.45 9.05 9.50
CA ALA A 231 9.66 9.59 8.89
C ALA A 231 9.51 11.10 8.73
N VAL A 232 10.36 11.89 9.37
CA VAL A 232 10.40 13.34 9.18
C VAL A 232 11.38 13.64 8.05
N ASN A 233 10.85 14.13 6.94
CA ASN A 233 11.64 14.38 5.75
C ASN A 233 12.56 15.61 5.95
N THR A 234 13.82 15.51 5.54
CA THR A 234 14.73 16.65 5.52
C THR A 234 14.43 17.52 4.30
N VAL A 235 14.17 18.79 4.53
CA VAL A 235 13.92 19.79 3.49
C VAL A 235 14.96 20.88 3.62
N ASP A 236 15.54 21.32 2.50
CA ASP A 236 16.59 22.33 2.51
C ASP A 236 16.08 23.62 3.17
N GLY A 237 16.82 24.12 4.16
CA GLY A 237 16.46 25.31 4.93
C GLY A 237 15.41 25.09 6.04
N ALA A 238 14.91 23.88 6.24
CA ALA A 238 14.02 23.57 7.35
C ALA A 238 14.79 23.18 8.61
N VAL A 239 14.36 23.69 9.76
CA VAL A 239 14.80 23.20 11.07
C VAL A 239 14.15 21.84 11.32
N LEU A 240 14.95 20.83 11.60
CA LEU A 240 14.44 19.50 11.92
C LEU A 240 13.96 19.47 13.37
N PRO A 241 12.72 19.01 13.63
CA PRO A 241 12.26 18.80 14.99
C PRO A 241 13.01 17.63 15.63
N ASP A 242 13.16 17.67 16.95
CA ASP A 242 13.61 16.51 17.71
C ASP A 242 12.52 15.41 17.69
N THR A 243 12.95 14.15 17.82
CA THR A 243 12.02 13.02 17.72
C THR A 243 11.04 12.98 18.89
N SER A 244 11.39 13.49 20.07
CA SER A 244 10.47 13.63 21.21
C SER A 244 9.34 14.61 20.92
N TRP A 245 9.65 15.76 20.34
CA TRP A 245 8.66 16.74 19.92
C TRP A 245 7.73 16.19 18.84
N VAL A 246 8.27 15.44 17.89
CA VAL A 246 7.44 14.76 16.87
C VAL A 246 6.48 13.77 17.54
N ARG A 247 6.93 13.02 18.54
CA ARG A 247 6.07 12.09 19.28
C ARG A 247 4.95 12.82 20.01
N GLU A 248 5.29 13.89 20.72
CA GLU A 248 4.33 14.70 21.46
C GLU A 248 3.29 15.32 20.52
N MET A 249 3.74 15.94 19.43
CA MET A 249 2.88 16.61 18.45
C MET A 249 1.94 15.64 17.74
N LEU A 250 2.41 14.44 17.39
CA LEU A 250 1.60 13.42 16.73
C LEU A 250 0.87 12.50 17.71
N GLN A 251 1.08 12.67 19.02
CA GLN A 251 0.50 11.86 20.10
C GLN A 251 0.75 10.35 19.96
N ILE A 252 1.91 9.95 19.42
CA ILE A 252 2.24 8.55 19.13
C ILE A 252 2.99 7.87 20.26
N ASN A 253 2.78 6.56 20.41
CA ASN A 253 3.45 5.72 21.42
C ASN A 253 4.98 5.64 21.21
N ASP A 254 5.74 5.54 22.30
CA ASP A 254 7.20 5.35 22.30
C ASP A 254 7.68 4.15 21.48
N GLY A 255 6.85 3.11 21.34
CA GLY A 255 7.14 1.93 20.53
C GLY A 255 7.12 2.17 19.01
N VAL A 256 6.52 3.26 18.54
CA VAL A 256 6.47 3.64 17.12
C VAL A 256 7.83 4.21 16.70
N PRO A 257 8.49 3.72 15.64
CA PRO A 257 9.74 4.30 15.17
C PRO A 257 9.52 5.72 14.64
N VAL A 258 10.39 6.65 15.05
CA VAL A 258 10.44 8.02 14.51
C VAL A 258 11.85 8.25 14.00
N VAL A 259 12.00 8.49 12.70
CA VAL A 259 13.29 8.66 12.04
C VAL A 259 13.36 9.96 11.25
N LEU A 260 14.55 10.55 11.19
CA LEU A 260 14.85 11.60 10.22
C LEU A 260 15.19 10.92 8.88
N LEU A 261 14.69 11.46 7.77
CA LEU A 261 14.83 10.87 6.46
C LEU A 261 15.22 11.93 5.43
N ASP A 262 16.25 11.70 4.62
CA ASP A 262 16.34 12.37 3.31
C ASP A 262 15.61 11.54 2.25
N ALA A 263 14.45 12.00 1.80
CA ALA A 263 13.65 11.31 0.78
C ALA A 263 14.31 11.25 -0.60
N ARG A 264 15.39 12.01 -0.82
CA ARG A 264 16.17 11.98 -2.07
C ARG A 264 17.24 10.89 -2.05
N SER A 265 17.63 10.40 -0.87
CA SER A 265 18.67 9.40 -0.70
C SER A 265 18.07 7.98 -0.74
N PRO A 266 18.41 7.16 -1.76
CA PRO A 266 17.89 5.80 -1.86
C PRO A 266 18.28 4.92 -0.67
N GLU A 267 19.45 5.16 -0.08
CA GLU A 267 19.93 4.46 1.10
C GLU A 267 19.12 4.83 2.35
N SER A 268 18.90 6.12 2.58
CA SER A 268 18.05 6.64 3.65
C SER A 268 16.65 6.04 3.60
N VAL A 269 16.04 5.98 2.41
CA VAL A 269 14.72 5.37 2.21
C VAL A 269 14.76 3.86 2.47
N ARG A 270 15.79 3.12 2.03
CA ARG A 270 15.92 1.68 2.32
C ARG A 270 15.99 1.39 3.81
N LEU A 271 16.73 2.20 4.57
CA LEU A 271 16.82 2.05 6.02
C LEU A 271 15.46 2.26 6.69
N LEU A 272 14.74 3.32 6.32
CA LEU A 272 13.37 3.56 6.78
C LEU A 272 12.43 2.38 6.49
N LEU A 273 12.47 1.83 5.26
CA LEU A 273 11.61 0.70 4.90
C LEU A 273 11.95 -0.54 5.73
N ARG A 274 13.24 -0.80 6.01
CA ARG A 274 13.66 -1.90 6.91
C ARG A 274 13.19 -1.68 8.34
N ASP A 275 13.29 -0.47 8.87
CA ASP A 275 12.83 -0.15 10.22
C ASP A 275 11.31 -0.30 10.34
N THR A 276 10.57 0.10 9.30
CA THR A 276 9.11 -0.09 9.21
C THR A 276 8.76 -1.58 9.25
N LEU A 277 9.46 -2.42 8.49
CA LEU A 277 9.24 -3.87 8.49
C LEU A 277 9.63 -4.53 9.81
N ARG A 278 10.73 -4.08 10.42
CA ARG A 278 11.14 -4.57 11.74
C ARG A 278 10.10 -4.26 12.81
N HIS A 279 9.51 -3.07 12.75
CA HIS A 279 8.41 -2.70 13.65
C HIS A 279 7.17 -3.54 13.38
N ALA A 280 6.76 -3.70 12.11
CA ALA A 280 5.64 -4.55 11.72
C ALA A 280 5.80 -5.99 12.19
N ALA A 281 6.99 -6.58 12.06
CA ALA A 281 7.26 -7.95 12.52
C ALA A 281 7.04 -8.11 14.04
N ARG A 282 7.36 -7.08 14.84
CA ARG A 282 7.20 -7.11 16.30
C ARG A 282 5.75 -6.94 16.71
N THR A 283 5.00 -6.05 16.06
CA THR A 283 3.61 -5.72 16.44
C THR A 283 2.62 -6.77 15.94
N LEU A 284 2.83 -7.32 14.74
CA LEU A 284 2.00 -8.41 14.21
C LEU A 284 2.14 -9.70 15.05
N ALA A 285 3.27 -9.90 15.74
CA ALA A 285 3.46 -11.01 16.67
C ALA A 285 2.68 -10.87 17.99
N GLY A 286 2.23 -9.67 18.34
CA GLY A 286 1.44 -9.40 19.55
C GLY A 286 -0.08 -9.46 19.34
N GLY A 287 -0.54 -9.60 18.09
CA GLY A 287 -1.94 -9.47 17.67
C GLY A 287 -2.74 -10.76 17.55
N VAL A 288 -2.28 -11.88 18.10
CA VAL A 288 -3.11 -13.09 18.23
C VAL A 288 -3.76 -13.09 19.62
N ARG A 289 -4.95 -12.48 19.70
CA ARG A 289 -5.97 -12.80 20.69
C ARG A 289 -7.35 -12.67 20.07
#